data_AF-A0AAU4J4M6-F1
#
_entry.id   AF-A0AAU4J4M6-F1
#
_cell.length_a   1.000
_cell.length_b   1.000
_cell.length_c   1.000
_cell.angle_alpha   90.00
_cell.angle_beta   90.00
_cell.angle_gamma   90.00
#
_symmetry.space_group_name_H-M   'P 1'
#
loop_
_entity.id
_entity.type
_entity.pdbx_description
1 polymer ?
#
loop_
_entity_poly.entity_id
_entity_poly.type
_entity_poly.pdbx_seq_one_letter_code
_entity_poly.pdbx_strand_id
1 'polypeptide(L)'
;MKRRTRRHASSTRGRLSVLTALTALTLAACTDAPHGTDTRAVAGAAPAPDTAACADGDCEITVTEPVTVRFQGPAGPATLSVTDVGPNEVAYTVESGNGRTKGSASGPGQGCTTVLRENGSGNSCGGLSGTRPGARPDAVVIRVAAGTDGTARLHIVSP
;
A
#
# COMPACT_ATOMS: atom_id res chain seq x y z
N MET A 1 14.00 3.17 -55.53
CA MET A 1 14.48 1.78 -55.35
C MET A 1 13.77 1.14 -54.14
N LYS A 2 13.15 -0.03 -54.37
CA LYS A 2 12.76 -1.16 -53.46
C LYS A 2 12.35 -0.84 -52.00
N ARG A 3 11.04 -0.88 -51.67
CA ARG A 3 10.23 -2.02 -51.18
C ARG A 3 10.79 -2.73 -49.93
N ARG A 4 10.02 -2.80 -48.83
CA ARG A 4 9.19 -3.97 -48.45
C ARG A 4 8.53 -3.78 -47.07
N THR A 5 7.20 -3.76 -47.11
CA THR A 5 6.26 -4.20 -46.06
C THR A 5 6.69 -5.55 -45.46
N ARG A 6 6.57 -5.70 -44.13
CA ARG A 6 6.35 -7.01 -43.49
C ARG A 6 5.26 -6.90 -42.42
N ARG A 7 4.11 -7.50 -42.75
CA ARG A 7 3.15 -8.04 -41.79
C ARG A 7 3.67 -9.41 -41.35
N HIS A 8 3.66 -9.71 -40.06
CA HIS A 8 3.56 -11.08 -39.53
C HIS A 8 2.60 -11.00 -38.34
N ALA A 9 1.35 -11.44 -38.49
CA ALA A 9 0.88 -12.83 -38.56
C ALA A 9 0.97 -13.52 -37.18
N SER A 10 -0.16 -13.45 -36.49
CA SER A 10 -0.85 -14.52 -35.76
C SER A 10 -0.07 -15.82 -35.52
N SER A 11 0.11 -16.19 -34.25
CA SER A 11 0.34 -17.58 -33.85
C SER A 11 -0.79 -18.03 -32.93
N THR A 12 -1.64 -18.89 -33.47
CA THR A 12 -2.71 -19.63 -32.81
C THR A 12 -2.18 -21.03 -32.44
N ARG A 13 -2.85 -21.70 -31.48
CA ARG A 13 -2.71 -23.12 -31.06
C ARG A 13 -1.59 -23.34 -30.04
N GLY A 14 -1.74 -24.08 -28.96
CA GLY A 14 -2.79 -24.91 -28.35
C GLY A 14 -2.25 -25.20 -26.91
N ARG A 15 -2.97 -25.75 -25.95
CA ARG A 15 -3.77 -26.97 -25.96
C ARG A 15 -4.59 -26.97 -24.66
N LEU A 16 -5.81 -27.51 -24.75
CA LEU A 16 -6.57 -27.98 -23.60
C LEU A 16 -5.72 -28.98 -22.80
N SER A 17 -5.68 -28.81 -21.48
CA SER A 17 -5.41 -29.91 -20.55
C SER A 17 -6.64 -30.08 -19.67
N VAL A 18 -7.20 -31.28 -19.80
CA VAL A 18 -8.43 -31.80 -19.22
C VAL A 18 -8.13 -32.44 -17.86
N LEU A 19 -9.06 -32.26 -16.92
CA LEU A 19 -9.42 -33.04 -15.74
C LEU A 19 -8.39 -33.98 -15.07
N THR A 20 -8.15 -33.70 -13.79
CA THR A 20 -8.01 -34.69 -12.70
C THR A 20 -8.47 -34.02 -11.41
N ALA A 21 -9.11 -34.62 -10.41
CA ALA A 21 -9.95 -35.79 -10.21
C ALA A 21 -10.48 -35.61 -8.78
N LEU A 22 -11.68 -36.14 -8.50
CA LEU A 22 -12.41 -36.02 -7.25
C LEU A 22 -11.59 -36.43 -6.00
N THR A 23 -11.63 -35.61 -4.96
CA THR A 23 -11.43 -36.07 -3.58
C THR A 23 -12.74 -35.92 -2.81
N ALA A 24 -13.30 -37.05 -2.42
CA ALA A 24 -14.58 -37.18 -1.73
C ALA A 24 -14.42 -37.17 -0.20
N LEU A 25 -15.32 -36.41 0.45
CA LEU A 25 -16.02 -36.61 1.73
C LEU A 25 -15.24 -36.98 3.01
N THR A 26 -15.38 -36.11 4.02
CA THR A 26 -15.83 -36.52 5.37
C THR A 26 -16.85 -35.52 5.89
N LEU A 27 -18.12 -35.96 5.97
CA LEU A 27 -19.19 -35.27 6.69
C LEU A 27 -19.03 -35.52 8.20
N ALA A 28 -18.85 -34.46 8.98
CA ALA A 28 -19.29 -34.44 10.36
C ALA A 28 -20.57 -33.60 10.40
N ALA A 29 -21.71 -34.28 10.35
CA ALA A 29 -23.01 -33.70 10.60
C ALA A 29 -23.13 -33.45 12.12
N CYS A 30 -23.16 -32.19 12.54
CA CYS A 30 -23.84 -31.80 13.76
C CYS A 30 -24.93 -30.80 13.35
N THR A 31 -26.14 -31.35 13.30
CA THR A 31 -27.40 -30.69 13.00
C THR A 31 -27.71 -29.65 14.06
N ASP A 32 -27.86 -28.40 13.66
CA ASP A 32 -28.88 -27.52 14.22
C ASP A 32 -29.25 -26.47 13.16
N ALA A 33 -30.49 -26.54 12.72
CA ALA A 33 -31.15 -25.54 11.87
C ALA A 33 -32.42 -25.15 12.63
N PRO A 34 -32.99 -23.94 12.44
CA PRO A 34 -32.87 -23.09 11.25
C PRO A 34 -32.58 -21.63 11.61
N HIS A 35 -32.43 -20.76 10.61
CA HIS A 35 -33.01 -19.41 10.52
C HIS A 35 -32.31 -18.73 9.35
N GLY A 36 -33.08 -18.48 8.28
CA GLY A 36 -32.58 -17.91 7.05
C GLY A 36 -31.92 -16.56 7.29
N THR A 37 -30.75 -16.36 6.70
CA THR A 37 -30.37 -15.06 6.18
C THR A 37 -29.51 -15.30 4.95
N ASP A 38 -29.99 -14.71 3.86
CA ASP A 38 -29.33 -14.49 2.58
C ASP A 38 -27.81 -14.35 2.74
N THR A 39 -27.06 -15.43 2.52
CA THR A 39 -25.59 -15.39 2.58
C THR A 39 -25.10 -14.83 1.25
N ARG A 40 -25.28 -13.52 1.08
CA ARG A 40 -24.46 -12.76 0.15
C ARG A 40 -23.03 -12.93 0.65
N ALA A 41 -22.22 -13.67 -0.11
CA ALA A 41 -20.79 -13.79 0.16
C ALA A 41 -20.21 -12.38 0.31
N VAL A 42 -19.97 -11.96 1.55
CA VAL A 42 -19.20 -10.77 1.84
C VAL A 42 -17.78 -11.13 1.41
N ALA A 43 -17.33 -10.53 0.31
CA ALA A 43 -15.92 -10.52 -0.03
C ALA A 43 -15.15 -10.13 1.25
N GLY A 44 -14.26 -11.01 1.70
CA GLY A 44 -13.54 -10.81 2.94
C GLY A 44 -12.85 -9.45 2.92
N ALA A 45 -13.29 -8.55 3.79
CA ALA A 45 -12.58 -7.30 4.00
C ALA A 45 -11.14 -7.65 4.40
N ALA A 46 -10.16 -7.07 3.71
CA ALA A 46 -8.78 -7.25 4.07
C ALA A 46 -8.58 -6.80 5.54
N PRO A 47 -7.73 -7.48 6.32
CA PRO A 47 -7.44 -7.06 7.68
C PRO A 47 -6.92 -5.62 7.67
N ALA A 48 -7.43 -4.79 8.59
CA ALA A 48 -6.95 -3.43 8.75
C ALA A 48 -5.44 -3.42 9.06
N PRO A 49 -4.68 -2.44 8.54
CA PRO A 49 -3.25 -2.35 8.81
C PRO A 49 -2.99 -2.12 10.30
N ASP A 50 -1.96 -2.77 10.85
CA ASP A 50 -1.52 -2.56 12.22
C ASP A 50 -0.75 -1.24 12.35
N THR A 51 -1.48 -0.15 12.53
CA THR A 51 -0.89 1.19 12.69
C THR A 51 -0.19 1.37 14.03
N ALA A 52 -0.45 0.51 15.02
CA ALA A 52 0.22 0.55 16.30
C ALA A 52 1.70 0.14 16.19
N ALA A 53 2.04 -0.65 15.18
CA ALA A 53 3.43 -0.99 14.84
C ALA A 53 4.29 0.24 14.52
N CYS A 54 3.69 1.39 14.24
CA CYS A 54 4.40 2.63 13.92
C CYS A 54 4.59 3.57 15.11
N ALA A 55 4.14 3.20 16.32
CA ALA A 55 4.10 4.13 17.46
C ALA A 55 5.48 4.67 17.85
N ASP A 56 6.54 3.88 17.69
CA ASP A 56 7.94 4.24 17.96
C ASP A 56 8.65 4.97 16.80
N GLY A 57 7.99 5.07 15.65
CA GLY A 57 8.54 5.72 14.46
C GLY A 57 9.43 4.83 13.59
N ASP A 58 9.47 3.50 13.78
CA ASP A 58 10.11 2.57 12.83
C ASP A 58 9.14 1.47 12.39
N CYS A 59 8.55 1.64 11.20
CA CYS A 59 7.61 0.67 10.66
C CYS A 59 7.57 0.69 9.13
N GLU A 60 7.16 -0.45 8.56
CA GLU A 60 6.74 -0.55 7.17
C GLU A 60 5.36 -1.23 7.14
N ILE A 61 4.35 -0.53 6.63
CA ILE A 61 2.99 -1.05 6.49
C ILE A 61 2.44 -0.77 5.10
N THR A 62 1.52 -1.62 4.64
CA THR A 62 0.78 -1.43 3.39
C THR A 62 -0.67 -1.16 3.71
N VAL A 63 -1.26 -0.20 3.01
CA VAL A 63 -2.63 0.28 3.27
C VAL A 63 -3.40 0.33 1.95
N THR A 64 -4.69 0.00 1.96
CA THR A 64 -5.57 0.02 0.77
C THR A 64 -6.63 1.11 0.84
N GLU A 65 -6.81 1.74 2.00
CA GLU A 65 -7.83 2.73 2.28
C GLU A 65 -7.21 3.90 3.07
N PRO A 66 -7.88 5.07 3.13
CA PRO A 66 -7.46 6.17 3.98
C PRO A 66 -7.25 5.73 5.43
N VAL A 67 -6.12 6.12 6.02
CA VAL A 67 -5.73 5.71 7.36
C VAL A 67 -4.98 6.83 8.08
N THR A 68 -5.04 6.82 9.40
CA THR A 68 -4.24 7.69 10.26
C THR A 68 -3.27 6.86 11.08
N VAL A 69 -1.99 7.21 11.00
CA VAL A 69 -0.87 6.58 11.72
C VAL A 69 -0.30 7.60 12.70
N ARG A 70 -0.19 7.23 13.97
CA ARG A 70 0.45 8.05 15.01
C ARG A 70 1.81 7.48 15.34
N PHE A 71 2.80 8.34 15.50
CA PHE A 71 4.18 7.94 15.76
C PHE A 71 4.93 9.05 16.51
N GLN A 72 6.08 8.73 17.08
CA GLN A 72 6.95 9.72 17.71
C GLN A 72 7.87 10.40 16.70
N GLY A 73 7.83 11.73 16.68
CA GLY A 73 8.72 12.58 15.88
C GLY A 73 9.73 13.35 16.74
N PRO A 74 10.69 14.06 16.12
CA PRO A 74 11.72 14.79 16.85
C PRO A 74 11.18 15.94 17.71
N ALA A 75 10.01 16.51 17.35
CA ALA A 75 9.32 17.55 18.11
C ALA A 75 8.23 17.00 19.06
N GLY A 76 8.19 15.69 19.29
CA GLY A 76 7.12 15.00 20.01
C GLY A 76 6.15 14.26 19.08
N PRO A 77 4.92 13.94 19.55
CA PRO A 77 3.97 13.16 18.79
C PRO A 77 3.65 13.76 17.41
N ALA A 78 3.59 12.90 16.41
CA ALA A 78 3.28 13.24 15.03
C ALA A 78 2.20 12.33 14.46
N THR A 79 1.53 12.80 13.42
CA THR A 79 0.44 12.09 12.75
C THR A 79 0.66 12.09 11.25
N LEU A 80 0.57 10.93 10.63
CA LEU A 80 0.52 10.73 9.18
C LEU A 80 -0.91 10.31 8.81
N SER A 81 -1.61 11.16 8.06
CA SER A 81 -2.96 10.90 7.56
C SER A 81 -2.89 10.65 6.06
N VAL A 82 -3.07 9.40 5.65
CA VAL A 82 -3.27 9.03 4.25
C VAL A 82 -4.72 9.32 3.90
N THR A 83 -4.94 10.22 2.95
CA THR A 83 -6.27 10.73 2.60
C THR A 83 -6.82 10.12 1.32
N ASP A 84 -5.94 9.65 0.44
CA ASP A 84 -6.32 9.02 -0.82
C ASP A 84 -5.34 7.90 -1.16
N VAL A 85 -5.88 6.78 -1.65
CA VAL A 85 -5.14 5.59 -2.06
C VAL A 85 -5.82 5.02 -3.30
N GLY A 86 -5.07 4.91 -4.38
CA GLY A 86 -5.55 4.37 -5.64
C GLY A 86 -4.44 3.69 -6.44
N PRO A 87 -4.78 3.01 -7.55
CA PRO A 87 -3.77 2.38 -8.39
C PRO A 87 -2.81 3.42 -8.95
N ASN A 88 -1.55 3.34 -8.52
CA ASN A 88 -0.50 4.31 -8.81
C ASN A 88 -0.79 5.72 -8.27
N GLU A 89 -1.62 5.86 -7.24
CA GLU A 89 -1.97 7.15 -6.66
C GLU A 89 -1.98 7.09 -5.12
N VAL A 90 -1.46 8.15 -4.50
CA VAL A 90 -1.54 8.35 -3.05
C VAL A 90 -1.50 9.84 -2.71
N ALA A 91 -2.27 10.23 -1.69
CA ALA A 91 -2.19 11.55 -1.08
C ALA A 91 -2.20 11.44 0.45
N TYR A 92 -1.42 12.29 1.11
CA TYR A 92 -1.29 12.28 2.55
C TYR A 92 -0.92 13.65 3.14
N THR A 93 -1.11 13.77 4.44
CA THR A 93 -0.68 14.89 5.27
C THR A 93 0.11 14.38 6.46
N VAL A 94 1.18 15.08 6.84
CA VAL A 94 1.93 14.86 8.07
C VAL A 94 1.81 16.09 8.95
N GLU A 95 1.45 15.88 10.21
CA GLU A 95 1.32 16.90 11.24
C GLU A 95 2.30 16.60 12.38
N SER A 96 3.06 17.60 12.81
CA SER A 96 4.02 17.48 13.92
C SER A 96 4.20 18.83 14.60
N GLY A 97 3.99 18.87 15.91
CA GLY A 97 3.93 20.14 16.66
C GLY A 97 2.91 21.10 16.04
N ASN A 98 3.37 22.30 15.67
CA ASN A 98 2.56 23.32 14.98
C ASN A 98 2.69 23.27 13.44
N GLY A 99 3.46 22.31 12.90
CA GLY A 99 3.77 22.19 11.48
C GLY A 99 2.87 21.19 10.76
N ARG A 100 2.63 21.45 9.46
CA ARG A 100 1.89 20.56 8.58
C ARG A 100 2.52 20.52 7.20
N THR A 101 2.69 19.32 6.67
CA THR A 101 3.25 19.06 5.33
C THR A 101 2.38 18.08 4.57
N LYS A 102 2.18 18.32 3.27
CA LYS A 102 1.38 17.46 2.40
C LYS A 102 2.26 16.82 1.34
N GLY A 103 1.89 15.62 0.93
CA GLY A 103 2.50 14.92 -0.21
C GLY A 103 1.43 14.22 -1.04
N SER A 104 1.64 14.20 -2.35
CA SER A 104 0.83 13.41 -3.28
C SER A 104 1.69 12.93 -4.43
N ALA A 105 1.40 11.74 -4.93
CA ALA A 105 2.11 11.15 -6.03
C ALA A 105 1.15 10.36 -6.91
N SER A 106 1.33 10.50 -8.23
CA SER A 106 0.50 9.82 -9.24
C SER A 106 1.39 9.32 -10.36
N GLY A 107 1.22 8.05 -10.74
CA GLY A 107 1.97 7.36 -11.79
C GLY A 107 2.79 6.17 -11.28
N PRO A 108 3.21 5.25 -12.17
CA PRO A 108 3.93 4.05 -11.76
C PRO A 108 5.25 4.37 -11.05
N GLY A 109 5.48 3.70 -9.92
CA GLY A 109 6.70 3.86 -9.11
C GLY A 109 6.87 5.24 -8.49
N GLN A 110 5.81 6.05 -8.44
CA GLN A 110 5.84 7.38 -7.83
C GLN A 110 5.56 7.30 -6.32
N GLY A 111 6.09 8.28 -5.61
CA GLY A 111 5.79 8.48 -4.20
C GLY A 111 6.46 9.74 -3.68
N CYS A 112 6.48 9.89 -2.37
CA CYS A 112 7.07 11.03 -1.71
C CYS A 112 7.97 10.59 -0.55
N THR A 113 8.95 11.42 -0.24
CA THR A 113 9.76 11.34 0.98
C THR A 113 9.61 12.63 1.76
N THR A 114 9.06 12.54 2.97
CA THR A 114 9.01 13.60 3.95
C THR A 114 10.11 13.38 4.99
N VAL A 115 10.83 14.44 5.34
CA VAL A 115 11.79 14.43 6.46
C VAL A 115 11.26 15.36 7.53
N LEU A 116 10.98 14.83 8.71
CA LEU A 116 10.61 15.59 9.89
C LEU A 116 11.85 15.91 10.73
N ARG A 117 11.94 17.14 11.21
CA ARG A 117 12.95 17.68 12.12
C ARG A 117 12.22 18.36 13.29
N GLU A 118 12.94 18.67 14.36
CA GLU A 118 12.39 19.40 15.50
C GLU A 118 11.75 20.74 15.10
N ASN A 119 12.40 21.47 14.18
CA ASN A 119 12.01 22.83 13.78
C ASN A 119 11.31 22.91 12.40
N GLY A 120 10.83 21.78 11.87
CA GLY A 120 10.09 21.80 10.61
C GLY A 120 10.16 20.51 9.83
N SER A 121 9.73 20.57 8.57
CA SER A 121 9.77 19.41 7.69
C SER A 121 9.98 19.80 6.23
N GLY A 122 10.56 18.88 5.47
CA GLY A 122 10.70 18.98 4.02
C GLY A 122 10.02 17.81 3.34
N ASN A 123 9.44 18.02 2.17
CA ASN A 123 8.83 16.98 1.36
C ASN A 123 9.31 17.05 -0.10
N SER A 124 9.51 15.89 -0.72
CA SER A 124 9.86 15.75 -2.13
C SER A 124 9.09 14.57 -2.72
N CYS A 125 8.45 14.78 -3.87
CA CYS A 125 7.68 13.76 -4.57
C CYS A 125 8.26 13.50 -5.97
N GLY A 126 8.20 12.25 -6.40
CA GLY A 126 8.69 11.80 -7.69
C GLY A 126 8.96 10.29 -7.72
N GLY A 127 9.79 9.86 -8.65
CA GLY A 127 10.20 8.45 -8.74
C GLY A 127 10.95 8.01 -7.50
N LEU A 128 10.44 7.00 -6.81
CA LEU A 128 11.12 6.41 -5.66
C LEU A 128 11.99 5.24 -6.11
N SER A 129 13.20 5.15 -5.57
CA SER A 129 13.95 3.90 -5.63
C SER A 129 13.25 2.85 -4.76
N GLY A 130 13.34 1.57 -5.13
CA GLY A 130 12.86 0.48 -4.28
C GLY A 130 13.61 0.33 -2.95
N THR A 131 14.68 1.10 -2.74
CA THR A 131 15.54 1.03 -1.55
C THR A 131 14.86 1.63 -0.32
N ARG A 132 14.83 0.90 0.80
CA ARG A 132 14.36 1.42 2.11
C ARG A 132 15.06 2.75 2.46
N PRO A 133 14.33 3.78 2.92
CA PRO A 133 14.94 4.98 3.48
C PRO A 133 15.82 4.59 4.68
N GLY A 134 17.04 5.12 4.72
CA GLY A 134 17.92 4.94 5.88
C GLY A 134 17.57 5.89 7.02
N ALA A 135 17.84 5.46 8.25
CA ALA A 135 17.78 6.29 9.44
C ALA A 135 18.68 7.53 9.29
N ARG A 136 18.26 8.64 9.90
CA ARG A 136 19.01 9.90 9.87
C ARG A 136 19.10 10.44 11.29
N PRO A 137 20.26 10.99 11.71
CA PRO A 137 20.36 11.67 12.98
C PRO A 137 19.31 12.79 13.06
N ASP A 138 18.64 12.89 14.21
CA ASP A 138 17.70 13.96 14.53
C ASP A 138 16.57 14.14 13.49
N ALA A 139 16.15 13.05 12.85
CA ALA A 139 15.04 13.07 11.90
C ALA A 139 14.22 11.80 11.94
N VAL A 140 12.94 11.96 11.63
CA VAL A 140 12.10 10.87 11.14
C VAL A 140 11.96 11.03 9.63
N VAL A 141 12.28 9.97 8.89
CA VAL A 141 12.09 9.90 7.44
C VAL A 141 10.83 9.08 7.16
N ILE A 142 9.88 9.71 6.48
CA ILE A 142 8.63 9.10 6.07
C ILE A 142 8.67 8.95 4.56
N ARG A 143 8.49 7.74 4.04
CA ARG A 143 8.30 7.47 2.63
C ARG A 143 6.92 6.91 2.41
N VAL A 144 6.21 7.45 1.43
CA VAL A 144 4.89 7.00 1.01
C VAL A 144 4.97 6.69 -0.48
N ALA A 145 4.77 5.42 -0.85
CA ALA A 145 4.86 4.95 -2.22
C ALA A 145 3.50 4.47 -2.72
N ALA A 146 3.11 4.88 -3.93
CA ALA A 146 1.90 4.39 -4.58
C ALA A 146 2.14 3.02 -5.22
N GLY A 147 1.29 2.05 -4.91
CA GLY A 147 1.28 0.70 -5.46
C GLY A 147 0.43 0.61 -6.73
N THR A 148 0.81 -0.28 -7.64
CA THR A 148 0.06 -0.51 -8.90
C THR A 148 -1.30 -1.17 -8.67
N ASP A 149 -1.49 -1.78 -7.51
CA ASP A 149 -2.63 -2.61 -7.10
C ASP A 149 -3.68 -1.85 -6.27
N GLY A 150 -3.55 -0.53 -6.17
CA GLY A 150 -4.44 0.26 -5.30
C GLY A 150 -4.03 0.21 -3.83
N THR A 151 -2.77 -0.09 -3.55
CA THR A 151 -2.18 0.02 -2.21
C THR A 151 -1.27 1.24 -2.12
N ALA A 152 -0.97 1.66 -0.90
CA ALA A 152 0.12 2.55 -0.59
C ALA A 152 1.04 1.89 0.45
N ARG A 153 2.35 1.92 0.22
CA ARG A 153 3.34 1.47 1.20
C ARG A 153 3.87 2.66 1.98
N LEU A 154 3.71 2.61 3.30
CA LEU A 154 4.18 3.61 4.24
C LEU A 154 5.43 3.08 4.94
N HIS A 155 6.49 3.87 4.93
CA HIS A 155 7.73 3.57 5.64
C HIS A 155 8.07 4.74 6.54
N ILE A 156 8.09 4.52 7.85
CA ILE A 156 8.54 5.52 8.83
C ILE A 156 9.83 4.97 9.44
N VAL A 157 10.87 5.80 9.50
CA VAL A 157 12.17 5.42 10.08
C VAL A 157 12.67 6.55 10.97
N SER A 158 12.81 6.27 12.26
CA SER A 158 13.44 7.11 13.27
C SER A 158 14.95 6.80 13.40
N PRO A 159 15.75 7.64 14.10
CA PRO A 159 17.19 7.45 14.27
C PRO A 159 17.57 6.16 15.01
#